data_AF-A0A2N9DU92-F1
#
_entry.id   AF-A0A2N9DU92-F1
#
_cell.length_a   1.000
_cell.length_b   1.000
_cell.length_c   1.000
_cell.angle_alpha   90.00
_cell.angle_beta   90.00
_cell.angle_gamma   90.00
#
_symmetry.space_group_name_H-M   'P 1'
#
loop_
_entity.id
_entity.type
_entity.pdbx_description
1 polymer ?
#
loop_
_entity_poly.entity_id
_entity_poly.type
_entity_poly.pdbx_seq_one_letter_code
_entity_poly.pdbx_strand_id
1 'polypeptide(L)'
;MGDLVTIRPTCEFYFDRGMQAFERFQYTKALNCLQQAKTLAKTKDDYIFVICQLAICLESVGQYQNAVAALEEIPVANYQSHPEIQYFLATAYAFLDQMQASFQLATAYLQSGDLDFATEATDLLQELKKTSPSNW
;
A
#
# COMPACT_ATOMS: atom_id res chain seq x y z
N MET A 1 16.62 -39.36 -13.83
CA MET A 1 16.70 -38.01 -14.40
C MET A 1 15.75 -37.16 -13.60
N GLY A 2 16.26 -36.23 -12.79
CA GLY A 2 15.42 -35.28 -12.06
C GLY A 2 15.15 -34.09 -12.98
N ASP A 3 13.88 -33.79 -13.24
CA ASP A 3 13.51 -32.61 -13.99
C ASP A 3 13.96 -31.37 -13.21
N LEU A 4 14.85 -30.59 -13.83
CA LEU A 4 15.23 -29.26 -13.35
C LEU A 4 14.01 -28.35 -13.49
N VAL A 5 13.24 -28.19 -12.40
CA VAL A 5 12.22 -27.14 -12.32
C VAL A 5 12.95 -25.80 -12.46
N THR A 6 12.92 -25.25 -13.67
CA THR A 6 13.47 -23.93 -13.94
C THR A 6 12.55 -22.92 -13.27
N ILE A 7 12.97 -22.39 -12.12
CA ILE A 7 12.26 -21.28 -11.48
C ILE A 7 12.34 -20.10 -12.43
N ARG A 8 11.23 -19.77 -13.09
CA ARG A 8 11.15 -18.58 -13.93
C ARG A 8 10.90 -17.38 -13.01
N PRO A 9 11.77 -16.37 -13.00
CA PRO A 9 11.52 -15.16 -12.23
C PRO A 9 10.29 -14.45 -12.82
N THR A 10 9.21 -14.40 -12.05
CA THR A 10 7.96 -13.69 -12.38
C THR A 10 7.61 -12.69 -11.29
N CYS A 11 6.72 -11.74 -11.61
CA CYS A 11 6.13 -10.84 -10.63
C CYS A 11 5.54 -11.61 -9.44
N GLU A 12 4.64 -12.56 -9.73
CA GLU A 12 3.99 -13.44 -8.75
C GLU A 12 4.99 -14.19 -7.86
N PHE A 13 6.05 -14.78 -8.45
CA PHE A 13 7.06 -15.50 -7.68
C PHE A 13 7.75 -14.62 -6.64
N TYR A 14 8.14 -13.41 -7.03
CA TYR A 14 8.79 -12.47 -6.10
C TYR A 14 7.79 -11.84 -5.14
N PHE A 15 6.54 -11.61 -5.56
CA PHE A 15 5.48 -11.13 -4.70
C PHE A 15 5.21 -12.12 -3.56
N ASP A 16 4.96 -13.39 -3.86
CA ASP A 16 4.71 -14.44 -2.87
C ASP A 16 5.87 -14.59 -1.88
N ARG A 17 7.10 -14.54 -2.40
CA ARG A 17 8.30 -14.60 -1.56
C ARG A 17 8.44 -13.36 -0.68
N GLY A 18 8.02 -12.20 -1.18
CA GLY A 18 7.93 -10.95 -0.43
C GLY A 18 6.94 -11.07 0.72
N MET A 19 5.73 -11.56 0.44
CA MET A 19 4.68 -11.78 1.45
C MET A 19 5.10 -12.78 2.53
N GLN A 20 5.69 -13.92 2.14
CA GLN A 20 6.23 -14.89 3.11
C GLN A 20 7.35 -14.31 3.98
N ALA A 21 8.16 -13.40 3.44
CA ALA A 21 9.18 -12.69 4.21
C ALA A 21 8.53 -11.67 5.16
N PHE A 22 7.52 -10.95 4.70
CA PHE A 22 6.75 -9.98 5.48
C PHE A 22 6.07 -10.63 6.69
N GLU A 23 5.36 -11.74 6.49
CA GLU A 23 4.71 -12.53 7.56
C GLU A 23 5.70 -13.02 8.64
N ARG A 24 6.97 -13.16 8.27
CA ARG A 24 8.06 -13.57 9.18
C ARG A 24 8.84 -12.38 9.75
N PHE A 25 8.31 -11.16 9.59
CA PHE A 25 8.94 -9.90 10.00
C PHE A 25 10.34 -9.67 9.38
N GLN A 26 10.63 -10.32 8.24
CA GLN A 26 11.88 -10.16 7.49
C GLN A 26 11.77 -8.99 6.50
N TYR A 27 11.49 -7.79 7.01
CA TYR A 27 11.09 -6.63 6.19
C TYR A 27 12.09 -6.25 5.10
N THR A 28 13.40 -6.26 5.39
CA THR A 28 14.43 -5.98 4.36
C THR A 28 14.33 -6.97 3.19
N LYS A 29 14.06 -8.24 3.47
CA LYS A 29 13.88 -9.27 2.45
C LYS A 29 12.56 -9.12 1.71
N ALA A 30 11.48 -8.76 2.43
CA ALA A 30 10.20 -8.47 1.84
C ALA A 30 10.28 -7.32 0.82
N LEU A 31 10.87 -6.18 1.23
CA LEU A 31 11.11 -5.03 0.38
C LEU A 31 11.93 -5.39 -0.86
N ASN A 32 13.05 -6.10 -0.69
CA ASN A 32 13.86 -6.54 -1.83
C ASN A 32 13.08 -7.42 -2.81
N CYS A 33 12.25 -8.34 -2.31
CA CYS A 33 11.44 -9.18 -3.18
C CYS A 33 10.34 -8.37 -3.89
N LEU A 34 9.61 -7.51 -3.18
CA LEU A 34 8.57 -6.67 -3.76
C LEU A 34 9.14 -5.68 -4.79
N GLN A 35 10.34 -5.14 -4.56
CA GLN A 35 11.03 -4.31 -5.54
C GLN A 35 11.34 -5.09 -6.83
N GLN A 36 11.74 -6.36 -6.73
CA GLN A 36 11.93 -7.23 -7.90
C GLN A 36 10.60 -7.61 -8.55
N ALA A 37 9.53 -7.82 -7.78
CA ALA A 37 8.21 -8.05 -8.33
C ALA A 37 7.74 -6.85 -9.16
N LYS A 38 7.99 -5.63 -8.67
CA LYS A 38 7.62 -4.36 -9.33
C LYS A 38 8.26 -4.24 -10.71
N THR A 39 9.53 -4.62 -10.86
CA THR A 39 10.23 -4.56 -12.17
C THR A 39 9.77 -5.64 -13.15
N LEU A 40 9.13 -6.69 -12.64
CA LEU A 40 8.65 -7.84 -13.42
C LEU A 40 7.14 -7.80 -13.66
N ALA A 41 6.43 -6.81 -13.11
CA ALA A 41 5.00 -6.60 -13.33
C ALA A 41 4.71 -6.40 -14.81
N LYS A 42 3.70 -7.10 -15.33
CA LYS A 42 3.34 -7.06 -16.76
C LYS A 42 2.00 -6.40 -17.00
N THR A 43 1.13 -6.46 -16.02
CA THR A 43 -0.18 -5.82 -16.06
C THR A 43 -0.21 -4.60 -15.16
N LYS A 44 -1.20 -3.75 -15.38
CA LYS A 44 -1.48 -2.59 -14.54
C LYS A 44 -1.82 -3.02 -13.10
N ASP A 45 -2.61 -4.08 -12.97
CA ASP A 45 -3.09 -4.57 -11.69
C ASP A 45 -1.96 -5.24 -10.90
N ASP A 46 -1.09 -6.03 -11.58
CA ASP A 46 0.14 -6.57 -10.97
C ASP A 46 0.96 -5.45 -10.33
N TYR A 47 1.18 -4.36 -11.08
CA TYR A 47 1.98 -3.23 -10.63
C TYR A 47 1.37 -2.55 -9.41
N ILE A 48 0.05 -2.33 -9.44
CA ILE A 48 -0.69 -1.70 -8.34
C ILE A 48 -0.65 -2.56 -7.10
N PHE A 49 -0.94 -3.86 -7.20
CA PHE A 49 -0.90 -4.76 -6.05
C PHE A 49 0.50 -4.83 -5.43
N VAL A 50 1.55 -4.88 -6.26
CA VAL A 50 2.93 -4.85 -5.76
C VAL A 50 3.23 -3.53 -5.04
N ILE A 51 2.83 -2.39 -5.60
CA ILE A 51 3.05 -1.09 -4.94
C ILE A 51 2.31 -0.99 -3.62
N CYS A 52 1.04 -1.41 -3.56
CA CYS A 52 0.28 -1.42 -2.31
C CYS A 52 0.99 -2.24 -1.22
N GLN A 53 1.46 -3.46 -1.57
CA GLN A 53 2.19 -4.29 -0.60
C GLN A 53 3.57 -3.71 -0.23
N LEU A 54 4.24 -3.06 -1.18
CA LEU A 54 5.50 -2.38 -0.91
C LEU A 54 5.29 -1.20 0.08
N ALA A 55 4.21 -0.44 -0.08
CA ALA A 55 3.83 0.63 0.83
C ALA A 55 3.53 0.11 2.24
N ILE A 56 2.71 -0.94 2.38
CA ILE A 56 2.42 -1.59 3.67
C ILE A 56 3.72 -2.04 4.36
N CYS A 57 4.65 -2.61 3.59
CA CYS A 57 5.93 -3.05 4.13
C CYS A 57 6.82 -1.88 4.57
N LEU A 58 6.80 -0.74 3.85
CA LEU A 58 7.51 0.48 4.22
C LEU A 58 6.93 1.12 5.46
N GLU A 59 5.60 1.20 5.58
CA GLU A 59 4.91 1.70 6.78
C GLU A 59 5.24 0.86 8.02
N SER A 60 5.31 -0.47 7.85
CA SER A 60 5.67 -1.41 8.93
C SER A 60 7.08 -1.19 9.51
N VAL A 61 7.95 -0.49 8.78
CA VAL A 61 9.30 -0.10 9.23
C VAL A 61 9.46 1.42 9.42
N GLY A 62 8.35 2.16 9.47
CA GLY A 62 8.34 3.61 9.71
C GLY A 62 8.81 4.47 8.54
N GLN A 63 8.92 3.91 7.33
CA GLN A 63 9.36 4.64 6.13
C GLN A 63 8.18 5.27 5.38
N TYR A 64 7.39 6.09 6.07
CA TYR A 64 6.15 6.66 5.55
C TYR A 64 6.35 7.55 4.30
N GLN A 65 7.44 8.32 4.24
CA GLN A 65 7.76 9.12 3.05
C GLN A 65 7.97 8.26 1.80
N ASN A 66 8.63 7.11 1.96
CA ASN A 66 8.85 6.18 0.85
C ASN A 66 7.55 5.46 0.48
N ALA A 67 6.68 5.17 1.45
CA ALA A 67 5.36 4.59 1.21
C ALA A 67 4.49 5.53 0.36
N VAL A 68 4.41 6.81 0.74
CA VAL A 68 3.73 7.86 -0.06
C VAL A 68 4.34 7.92 -1.45
N ALA A 69 5.66 8.06 -1.56
CA ALA A 69 6.33 8.17 -2.84
C ALA A 69 6.03 6.98 -3.77
N ALA A 70 5.95 5.76 -3.23
CA ALA A 70 5.59 4.58 -3.99
C ALA A 70 4.12 4.60 -4.45
N LEU A 71 3.19 4.92 -3.54
CA LEU A 71 1.75 4.96 -3.85
C LEU A 71 1.40 6.07 -4.88
N GLU A 72 2.08 7.22 -4.80
CA GLU A 72 1.88 8.34 -5.73
C GLU A 72 2.42 8.08 -7.15
N GLU A 73 3.17 6.99 -7.36
CA GLU A 73 3.47 6.53 -8.72
C GLU A 73 2.22 6.03 -9.46
N ILE A 74 1.17 5.64 -8.73
CA ILE A 74 -0.08 5.16 -9.32
C ILE A 74 -0.93 6.36 -9.74
N PRO A 75 -1.36 6.47 -11.01
CA PRO A 75 -2.19 7.57 -11.46
C PRO A 75 -3.53 7.65 -10.71
N VAL A 76 -3.98 8.86 -10.35
CA VAL A 76 -5.26 9.08 -9.64
C VAL A 76 -6.47 8.45 -10.34
N ALA A 77 -6.44 8.33 -11.67
CA ALA A 77 -7.48 7.65 -12.45
C ALA A 77 -7.69 6.17 -12.07
N ASN A 78 -6.72 5.56 -11.39
CA ASN A 78 -6.83 4.20 -10.86
C ASN A 78 -7.55 4.11 -9.52
N TYR A 79 -7.71 5.21 -8.78
CA TYR A 79 -8.28 5.14 -7.44
C TYR A 79 -9.75 4.74 -7.46
N GLN A 80 -10.45 4.95 -8.59
CA GLN A 80 -11.82 4.46 -8.75
C GLN A 80 -11.88 2.93 -8.83
N SER A 81 -10.88 2.27 -9.45
CA SER A 81 -10.84 0.81 -9.57
C SER A 81 -10.03 0.15 -8.47
N HIS A 82 -9.20 0.92 -7.75
CA HIS A 82 -8.37 0.51 -6.62
C HIS A 82 -8.47 1.55 -5.49
N PRO A 83 -9.64 1.67 -4.85
CA PRO A 83 -9.87 2.66 -3.80
C PRO A 83 -8.97 2.45 -2.58
N GLU A 84 -8.49 1.24 -2.34
CA GLU A 84 -7.56 0.91 -1.25
C GLU A 84 -6.30 1.79 -1.25
N ILE A 85 -5.86 2.27 -2.42
CA ILE A 85 -4.73 3.20 -2.54
C ILE A 85 -4.99 4.50 -1.77
N GLN A 86 -6.23 5.00 -1.79
CA GLN A 86 -6.60 6.21 -1.07
C GLN A 86 -6.50 6.00 0.43
N TYR A 87 -6.92 4.83 0.92
CA TYR A 87 -6.78 4.48 2.33
C TYR A 87 -5.30 4.38 2.75
N PHE A 88 -4.45 3.67 1.99
CA PHE A 88 -3.03 3.55 2.31
C PHE A 88 -2.28 4.90 2.24
N LEU A 89 -2.63 5.77 1.28
CA LEU A 89 -2.09 7.13 1.28
C LEU A 89 -2.57 7.91 2.52
N ALA A 90 -3.82 7.75 2.92
CA ALA A 90 -4.35 8.43 4.09
C ALA A 90 -3.61 8.02 5.38
N THR A 91 -3.31 6.73 5.57
CA THR A 91 -2.54 6.24 6.73
C THR A 91 -1.13 6.82 6.72
N ALA A 92 -0.42 6.73 5.59
CA ALA A 92 0.93 7.26 5.47
C ALA A 92 0.98 8.78 5.71
N TYR A 93 0.01 9.53 5.18
CA TYR A 93 -0.09 10.98 5.41
C TYR A 93 -0.39 11.35 6.86
N ALA A 94 -1.19 10.54 7.57
CA ALA A 94 -1.43 10.75 9.01
C ALA A 94 -0.13 10.62 9.82
N PHE A 95 0.69 9.61 9.54
CA PHE A 95 1.99 9.42 10.19
C PHE A 95 3.04 10.50 9.83
N LEU A 96 2.80 11.26 8.76
CA LEU A 96 3.61 12.41 8.35
C LEU A 96 3.02 13.75 8.83
N ASP A 97 2.05 13.73 9.74
CA ASP A 97 1.32 14.90 10.26
C ASP A 97 0.60 15.73 9.18
N GLN A 98 0.35 15.15 8.00
CA GLN A 98 -0.39 15.80 6.90
C GLN A 98 -1.90 15.57 7.05
N MET A 99 -2.46 16.08 8.15
CA MET A 99 -3.82 15.77 8.60
C MET A 99 -4.90 16.08 7.55
N GLN A 100 -4.78 17.20 6.83
CA GLN A 100 -5.77 17.58 5.82
C GLN A 100 -5.80 16.62 4.63
N ALA A 101 -4.62 16.22 4.12
CA ALA A 101 -4.52 15.27 3.02
C ALA A 101 -5.04 13.89 3.45
N SER A 102 -4.65 13.44 4.65
CA SER A 102 -5.14 12.19 5.24
C SER A 102 -6.67 12.16 5.35
N PHE A 103 -7.26 13.23 5.88
CA PHE A 103 -8.72 13.33 6.02
C PHE A 103 -9.45 13.26 4.67
N GLN A 104 -8.96 13.99 3.67
CA GLN A 104 -9.57 14.01 2.34
C GLN A 104 -9.53 12.63 1.68
N LEU A 105 -8.40 11.94 1.77
CA LEU A 105 -8.21 10.62 1.17
C LEU A 105 -9.01 9.53 1.88
N ALA A 106 -9.01 9.50 3.21
CA ALA A 106 -9.82 8.54 3.97
C ALA A 106 -11.33 8.76 3.74
N THR A 107 -11.76 10.02 3.61
CA THR A 107 -13.15 10.34 3.23
C THR A 107 -13.48 9.84 1.83
N ALA A 108 -12.58 10.06 0.86
CA ALA A 108 -12.77 9.61 -0.52
C ALA A 108 -12.83 8.08 -0.62
N TYR A 109 -12.00 7.37 0.15
CA TYR A 109 -12.06 5.91 0.25
C TYR A 109 -13.45 5.44 0.73
N LEU A 110 -13.98 5.99 1.83
CA LEU A 110 -15.32 5.62 2.31
C LEU A 110 -16.43 5.94 1.31
N GLN A 111 -16.28 7.02 0.53
CA GLN A 111 -17.23 7.39 -0.52
C GLN A 111 -17.20 6.45 -1.73
N SER A 112 -16.11 5.70 -1.93
CA SER A 112 -16.01 4.70 -3.00
C SER A 112 -17.00 3.54 -2.83
N GLY A 113 -17.44 3.27 -1.58
CA GLY A 113 -18.30 2.15 -1.22
C GLY A 113 -17.55 0.82 -1.00
N ASP A 114 -16.22 0.83 -1.09
CA ASP A 114 -15.37 -0.30 -0.72
C ASP A 114 -15.42 -0.57 0.78
N LEU A 115 -15.39 -1.85 1.17
CA LEU A 115 -15.58 -2.30 2.55
C LEU A 115 -14.32 -2.90 3.19
N ASP A 116 -13.24 -3.14 2.43
CA ASP A 116 -12.09 -3.91 2.89
C ASP A 116 -11.34 -3.24 4.06
N PHE A 117 -11.36 -1.91 4.11
CA PHE A 117 -10.74 -1.05 5.13
C PHE A 117 -11.72 -0.01 5.71
N ALA A 118 -13.02 -0.21 5.53
CA ALA A 118 -14.02 0.81 5.90
C ALA A 118 -14.05 1.11 7.40
N THR A 119 -13.81 0.09 8.24
CA THR A 119 -13.72 0.26 9.69
C THR A 119 -12.49 1.07 10.06
N GLU A 120 -11.34 0.71 9.54
CA GLU A 120 -10.06 1.35 9.81
C GLU A 120 -10.03 2.80 9.29
N ALA A 121 -10.60 3.06 8.11
CA ALA A 121 -10.74 4.40 7.57
C ALA A 121 -11.68 5.27 8.42
N THR A 122 -12.75 4.68 8.95
CA THR A 122 -13.65 5.38 9.88
C THR A 122 -12.94 5.74 11.18
N ASP A 123 -12.18 4.80 11.75
CA ASP A 123 -11.40 5.02 12.96
C ASP A 123 -10.33 6.09 12.75
N LEU A 124 -9.63 6.07 11.61
CA LEU A 124 -8.68 7.10 11.23
C LEU A 124 -9.33 8.49 11.19
N LEU A 125 -10.50 8.63 10.54
CA LEU A 125 -11.22 9.91 10.51
C LEU A 125 -11.64 10.39 11.92
N GLN A 126 -11.99 9.48 12.82
CA GLN A 126 -12.30 9.84 14.21
C GLN A 126 -11.07 10.35 14.96
N GLU A 127 -9.91 9.70 14.80
CA GLU A 127 -8.65 10.14 15.42
C GLU A 127 -8.18 11.49 14.88
N LEU A 128 -8.28 11.71 13.56
CA LEU A 128 -8.00 13.01 12.95
C LEU A 128 -8.92 14.10 13.55
N LYS A 129 -10.22 13.82 13.69
CA LYS A 129 -11.18 14.78 14.29
C LYS A 129 -10.82 15.21 15.70
N LYS A 130 -10.28 14.29 16.52
CA LYS A 130 -9.85 14.60 17.90
C LYS A 130 -8.61 15.49 17.93
N THR A 131 -7.71 15.33 16.96
CA THR A 131 -6.40 16.01 16.94
C THR A 131 -6.41 17.39 16.29
N SER A 132 -7.48 17.77 15.57
CA SER A 132 -7.66 19.15 15.09
C SER A 132 -9.14 19.56 15.01
N PRO A 133 -9.81 19.78 16.16
CA PRO A 133 -11.27 19.96 16.26
C PRO A 133 -11.84 21.22 15.58
N SER A 134 -11.05 22.02 14.84
CA SER A 134 -11.44 23.36 14.39
C SER A 134 -11.33 23.62 12.88
N ASN A 135 -10.98 22.64 12.03
CA ASN A 135 -10.58 22.92 10.64
C ASN A 135 -11.26 22.14 9.49
N TRP A 136 -12.29 21.31 9.72
CA TRP A 136 -12.93 20.55 8.62
C TRP A 136 -14.43 20.34 8.79
#